data_AF-A0A931CM34-F1
#
_entry.id   AF-A0A931CM34-F1
#
_cell.length_a   1.000
_cell.length_b   1.000
_cell.length_c   1.000
_cell.angle_alpha   90.00
_cell.angle_beta   90.00
_cell.angle_gamma   90.00
#
_symmetry.space_group_name_H-M   'P 1'
#
loop_
_entity.id
_entity.type
_entity.pdbx_description
1 polymer ?
#
loop_
_entity_poly.entity_id
_entity_poly.type
_entity_poly.pdbx_seq_one_letter_code
_entity_poly.pdbx_strand_id
1 'polypeptide(L)'
;MAAASVDVPFRIPLGVWVKDVVDFITDGFGGLFDVIRVIFGGLYELLDFILTAPPFWAVILVAVVLAFLARGWRMAAGTAVGFLLIAGVAQWENAMDTLALVLVASVIAVVLSVPLGILAARSKLASTIIKPVLDFMQTMPAFVYLIPALILFRVGVVPGIVATIIFALAPGVRLTELGIRGVDSEVVEAGQAFGASPFRILRQIQLPLALPSIMAGVNQVIMLSLSMVVIAGMVGAGGLGGDVVASLNRIDIRLGAEAGISVVIIAVFLDRMTAALGQKRRKRPRVAQTSRASTAESTGSDAAAGTSAVGKSAAMSPAKAAFDGGTSESGSGTNAGAGEGRRGQEAAAR
;
A
#
# COMPACT_ATOMS: atom_id res chain seq x y z
N MET A 1 -11.35 29.93 25.05
CA MET A 1 -10.92 31.16 24.34
C MET A 1 -11.65 31.17 23.01
N ALA A 2 -12.77 31.88 22.92
CA ALA A 2 -13.55 31.98 21.69
C ALA A 2 -12.71 32.75 20.66
N ALA A 3 -12.49 32.18 19.48
CA ALA A 3 -11.77 32.85 18.41
C ALA A 3 -12.52 34.15 18.07
N ALA A 4 -11.83 35.28 18.20
CA ALA A 4 -12.35 36.58 17.77
C ALA A 4 -12.78 36.46 16.30
N SER A 5 -14.06 36.74 16.02
CA SER A 5 -14.62 36.76 14.69
C SER A 5 -13.97 37.89 13.91
N VAL A 6 -12.94 37.57 13.13
CA VAL A 6 -12.54 38.43 12.02
C VAL A 6 -13.75 38.45 11.08
N ASP A 7 -14.46 39.58 11.03
CA ASP A 7 -15.59 39.79 10.13
C ASP A 7 -15.06 39.81 8.68
N VAL A 8 -14.94 38.62 8.09
CA VAL A 8 -14.65 38.46 6.67
C VAL A 8 -15.96 38.74 5.91
N PRO A 9 -16.03 39.77 5.04
CA PRO A 9 -17.28 40.21 4.41
C PRO A 9 -17.91 39.19 3.46
N PHE A 10 -17.17 38.13 3.11
CA PHE A 10 -17.67 37.00 2.32
C PHE A 10 -17.26 35.69 2.99
N ARG A 11 -18.24 34.96 3.55
CA ARG A 11 -18.05 33.64 4.16
C ARG A 11 -19.04 32.67 3.54
N ILE A 12 -18.54 31.69 2.78
CA ILE A 12 -19.36 30.57 2.30
C ILE A 12 -19.70 29.69 3.52
N PRO A 13 -20.98 29.42 3.83
CA PRO A 13 -21.38 28.65 5.00
C PRO A 13 -21.22 27.13 4.80
N LEU A 14 -20.08 26.69 4.26
CA LEU A 14 -19.81 25.28 3.94
C LEU A 14 -20.03 24.36 5.14
N GLY A 15 -19.66 24.79 6.35
CA GLY A 15 -19.85 23.99 7.56
C GLY A 15 -21.33 23.71 7.87
N VAL A 16 -22.23 24.65 7.56
CA VAL A 16 -23.68 24.45 7.73
C VAL A 16 -24.18 23.44 6.69
N TRP A 17 -23.80 23.60 5.43
CA TRP A 17 -24.20 22.67 4.37
C TRP A 17 -23.70 21.24 4.63
N VAL A 18 -22.46 21.08 5.07
CA VAL A 18 -21.91 19.77 5.44
C VAL A 18 -22.68 19.18 6.60
N LYS A 19 -22.99 19.98 7.63
CA LYS A 19 -23.80 19.53 8.76
C LYS A 19 -25.18 19.07 8.31
N ASP A 20 -25.88 19.87 7.51
CA ASP A 20 -27.24 19.53 7.01
C ASP A 20 -27.23 18.24 6.19
N VAL A 21 -26.18 18.00 5.40
CA VAL A 21 -25.99 16.74 4.66
C VAL A 21 -25.75 15.56 5.62
N VAL A 22 -24.92 15.73 6.64
CA VAL A 22 -24.65 14.68 7.64
C VAL A 22 -25.91 14.37 8.44
N ASP A 23 -26.66 15.38 8.86
CA ASP A 23 -27.91 15.24 9.60
C ASP A 23 -28.95 14.52 8.72
N PHE A 24 -29.11 14.92 7.45
CA PHE A 24 -29.98 14.23 6.49
C PHE A 24 -29.61 12.75 6.30
N ILE A 25 -28.32 12.43 6.19
CA ILE A 25 -27.85 11.05 6.04
C ILE A 25 -28.11 10.24 7.33
N THR A 26 -27.87 10.85 8.49
CA THR A 26 -28.05 10.19 9.79
C THR A 26 -29.52 9.91 10.09
N ASP A 27 -30.38 10.90 9.83
CA ASP A 27 -31.82 10.79 10.07
C ASP A 27 -32.52 9.86 9.07
N GLY A 28 -32.10 9.90 7.80
CA GLY A 28 -32.70 9.09 6.74
C GLY A 28 -32.23 7.63 6.72
N PHE A 29 -30.96 7.37 7.07
CA PHE A 29 -30.33 6.06 6.90
C PHE A 29 -29.82 5.43 8.20
N GLY A 30 -30.21 5.96 9.38
CA GLY A 30 -29.76 5.45 10.68
C GLY A 30 -29.89 3.94 10.84
N GLY A 31 -31.03 3.35 10.44
CA GLY A 31 -31.24 1.90 10.51
C GLY A 31 -30.28 1.08 9.62
N LEU A 32 -29.88 1.61 8.46
CA LEU A 32 -28.87 0.98 7.61
C LEU A 32 -27.49 1.04 8.28
N PHE A 33 -27.13 2.18 8.87
CA PHE A 33 -25.85 2.33 9.57
C PHE A 33 -25.78 1.45 10.82
N ASP A 34 -26.88 1.26 11.54
CA ASP A 34 -26.95 0.31 12.65
C ASP A 34 -26.71 -1.13 12.18
N VAL A 35 -27.29 -1.54 11.04
CA VAL A 35 -27.02 -2.86 10.45
C VAL A 35 -25.54 -2.99 10.08
N ILE A 36 -24.96 -1.99 9.41
CA ILE A 36 -23.52 -1.99 9.06
C ILE A 36 -22.67 -2.07 10.32
N ARG A 37 -23.03 -1.34 11.38
CA ARG A 37 -22.34 -1.34 12.67
C ARG A 37 -22.33 -2.73 13.29
N VAL A 38 -23.49 -3.39 13.34
CA VAL A 38 -23.61 -4.75 13.88
C VAL A 38 -22.80 -5.74 13.05
N ILE A 39 -22.83 -5.63 11.71
CA ILE A 39 -22.05 -6.52 10.85
C ILE A 39 -20.56 -6.29 11.04
N PHE A 40 -20.08 -5.05 10.98
CA PHE A 40 -18.65 -4.75 11.05
C PHE A 40 -18.10 -5.03 12.46
N GLY A 41 -18.85 -4.64 13.49
CA GLY A 41 -18.53 -4.96 14.89
C GLY A 41 -18.53 -6.47 15.13
N GLY A 42 -19.56 -7.18 14.66
CA GLY A 42 -19.64 -8.64 14.82
C GLY A 42 -18.55 -9.40 14.06
N LEU A 43 -18.15 -8.94 12.87
CA LEU A 43 -17.00 -9.52 12.14
C LEU A 43 -15.68 -9.29 12.88
N TYR A 44 -15.50 -8.09 13.46
CA TYR A 44 -14.36 -7.78 14.31
C TYR A 44 -14.35 -8.67 15.55
N GLU A 45 -15.44 -8.70 16.33
CA GLU A 45 -15.56 -9.49 17.57
C GLU A 45 -15.35 -10.98 17.31
N LEU A 46 -15.89 -11.50 16.20
CA LEU A 46 -15.67 -12.89 15.80
C LEU A 46 -14.20 -13.18 15.53
N LEU A 47 -13.53 -12.33 14.75
CA LEU A 47 -12.14 -12.55 14.37
C LEU A 47 -11.20 -12.33 15.57
N ASP A 48 -11.47 -11.30 16.36
CA ASP A 48 -10.79 -11.04 17.62
C ASP A 48 -10.88 -12.26 18.54
N PHE A 49 -12.09 -12.77 18.80
CA PHE A 49 -12.30 -13.97 19.60
C PHE A 49 -11.51 -15.18 19.09
N ILE A 50 -11.46 -15.40 17.77
CA ILE A 50 -10.69 -16.50 17.17
C ILE A 50 -9.18 -16.34 17.42
N LEU A 51 -8.68 -15.09 17.48
CA LEU A 51 -7.26 -14.78 17.67
C LEU A 51 -6.85 -14.69 19.15
N THR A 52 -7.76 -14.33 20.05
CA THR A 52 -7.47 -14.08 21.47
C THR A 52 -7.93 -15.21 22.39
N ALA A 53 -8.98 -15.96 22.05
CA ALA A 53 -9.48 -17.06 22.89
C ALA A 53 -8.50 -18.24 23.02
N PRO A 54 -7.80 -18.68 21.96
CA PRO A 54 -6.77 -19.71 22.10
C PRO A 54 -5.54 -19.17 22.84
N PRO A 55 -4.79 -20.03 23.55
CA PRO A 55 -3.55 -19.59 24.17
C PRO A 55 -2.54 -19.13 23.11
N PHE A 56 -1.76 -18.10 23.41
CA PHE A 56 -0.89 -17.42 22.43
C PHE A 56 -0.02 -18.39 21.60
N TRP A 57 0.55 -19.43 22.22
CA TRP A 57 1.40 -20.40 21.55
C TRP A 57 0.68 -21.19 20.45
N ALA A 58 -0.63 -21.43 20.58
CA ALA A 58 -1.43 -22.13 19.58
C ALA A 58 -1.62 -21.26 18.34
N VAL A 59 -1.90 -19.97 18.52
CA VAL A 59 -2.02 -18.99 17.44
C VAL A 59 -0.68 -18.80 16.72
N ILE A 60 0.43 -18.73 17.48
CA ILE A 60 1.78 -18.69 16.91
C ILE A 60 2.03 -19.93 16.04
N LEU A 61 1.69 -21.12 16.52
CA LEU A 61 1.86 -22.35 15.76
C LEU A 61 1.10 -22.29 14.42
N VAL A 62 -0.16 -21.85 14.44
CA VAL A 62 -0.96 -21.68 13.22
C VAL A 62 -0.31 -20.65 12.28
N ALA A 63 0.09 -19.49 12.78
CA ALA A 63 0.74 -18.44 11.98
C ALA A 63 2.07 -18.93 11.36
N VAL A 64 2.86 -19.72 12.10
CA VAL A 64 4.11 -20.32 11.63
C VAL A 64 3.86 -21.36 10.54
N VAL A 65 2.85 -22.20 10.69
CA VAL A 65 2.45 -23.18 9.65
C VAL A 65 2.00 -22.46 8.38
N LEU A 66 1.16 -21.42 8.51
CA LEU A 66 0.73 -20.61 7.37
C LEU A 66 1.92 -19.93 6.68
N ALA A 67 2.85 -19.36 7.45
CA ALA A 67 4.08 -18.76 6.94
C ALA A 67 5.00 -19.78 6.23
N PHE A 68 5.11 -20.99 6.79
CA PHE A 68 5.86 -22.09 6.17
C PHE A 68 5.26 -22.48 4.82
N LEU A 69 3.93 -22.65 4.75
CA LEU A 69 3.22 -23.00 3.53
C LEU A 69 3.32 -21.89 2.47
N ALA A 70 3.31 -20.63 2.88
CA ALA A 70 3.38 -19.48 1.99
C ALA A 70 4.77 -19.29 1.35
N ARG A 71 5.85 -19.35 2.13
CA ARG A 71 7.18 -18.93 1.67
C ARG A 71 8.36 -19.76 2.22
N GLY A 72 8.08 -20.88 2.87
CA GLY A 72 9.06 -21.83 3.39
C GLY A 72 9.62 -21.46 4.77
N TRP A 73 10.62 -22.24 5.21
CA TRP A 73 11.13 -22.23 6.59
C TRP A 73 11.65 -20.88 7.10
N ARG A 74 12.25 -20.05 6.22
CA ARG A 74 12.80 -18.74 6.62
C ARG A 74 11.70 -17.79 7.09
N MET A 75 10.55 -17.81 6.42
CA MET A 75 9.40 -17.00 6.82
C MET A 75 8.77 -17.56 8.10
N ALA A 76 8.64 -18.88 8.20
CA ALA A 76 8.12 -19.56 9.39
C ALA A 76 8.95 -19.20 10.65
N ALA A 77 10.28 -19.25 10.56
CA ALA A 77 11.18 -18.87 11.65
C ALA A 77 11.03 -17.39 12.01
N GLY A 78 10.96 -16.49 11.01
CA GLY A 78 10.73 -15.07 11.23
C GLY A 78 9.41 -14.78 11.94
N THR A 79 8.32 -15.43 11.53
CA THR A 79 7.01 -15.33 12.18
C THR A 79 7.06 -15.84 13.62
N ALA A 80 7.70 -16.98 13.87
CA ALA A 80 7.84 -17.54 15.22
C ALA A 80 8.55 -16.55 16.15
N VAL A 81 9.73 -16.05 15.74
CA VAL A 81 10.53 -15.12 16.53
C VAL A 81 9.78 -13.81 16.75
N GLY A 82 9.17 -13.24 15.71
CA GLY A 82 8.43 -11.98 15.81
C GLY A 82 7.23 -12.10 16.75
N PHE A 83 6.42 -13.14 16.60
CA PHE A 83 5.22 -13.29 17.44
C PHE A 83 5.57 -13.66 18.89
N LEU A 84 6.64 -14.43 19.12
CA LEU A 84 7.16 -14.66 20.47
C LEU A 84 7.67 -13.36 21.10
N LEU A 85 8.26 -12.46 20.31
CA LEU A 85 8.69 -11.15 20.79
C LEU A 85 7.49 -10.29 21.20
N ILE A 86 6.41 -10.25 20.40
CA ILE A 86 5.15 -9.56 20.77
C ILE A 86 4.61 -10.08 22.10
N ALA A 87 4.57 -11.41 22.27
CA ALA A 87 4.13 -12.03 23.52
C ALA A 87 5.07 -11.68 24.69
N GLY A 88 6.38 -11.67 24.44
CA GLY A 88 7.41 -11.35 25.44
C GLY A 88 7.38 -9.90 25.93
N VAL A 89 6.92 -8.96 25.12
CA VAL A 89 6.73 -7.54 25.52
C VAL A 89 5.31 -7.25 26.01
N ALA A 90 4.52 -8.28 26.31
CA ALA A 90 3.14 -8.17 26.81
C ALA A 90 2.18 -7.38 25.89
N GLN A 91 2.42 -7.40 24.57
CA GLN A 91 1.58 -6.71 23.57
C GLN A 91 0.71 -7.67 22.75
N TRP A 92 0.50 -8.90 23.25
CA TRP A 92 -0.20 -9.95 22.51
C TRP A 92 -1.65 -9.59 22.19
N GLU A 93 -2.45 -9.25 23.20
CA GLU A 93 -3.87 -8.92 23.02
C GLU A 93 -4.02 -7.72 22.08
N ASN A 94 -3.31 -6.62 22.36
CA ASN A 94 -3.31 -5.44 21.51
C ASN A 94 -2.93 -5.72 20.04
N ALA A 95 -1.97 -6.64 19.82
CA ALA A 95 -1.57 -7.04 18.48
C ALA A 95 -2.64 -7.87 17.77
N MET A 96 -3.36 -8.74 18.49
CA MET A 96 -4.47 -9.52 17.93
C MET A 96 -5.68 -8.63 17.62
N ASP A 97 -6.03 -7.69 18.50
CA ASP A 97 -7.07 -6.67 18.24
C ASP A 97 -6.77 -5.90 16.95
N THR A 98 -5.52 -5.46 16.82
CA THR A 98 -5.04 -4.71 15.64
C THR A 98 -5.09 -5.58 14.39
N LEU A 99 -4.64 -6.83 14.49
CA LEU A 99 -4.67 -7.77 13.38
C LEU A 99 -6.10 -8.06 12.94
N ALA A 100 -7.04 -8.24 13.88
CA ALA A 100 -8.46 -8.44 13.60
C ALA A 100 -9.05 -7.25 12.86
N LEU A 101 -8.83 -6.02 13.37
CA LEU A 101 -9.31 -4.79 12.74
C LEU A 101 -8.77 -4.64 11.31
N VAL A 102 -7.45 -4.81 11.13
CA VAL A 102 -6.80 -4.66 9.82
C VAL A 102 -7.31 -5.71 8.84
N LEU A 103 -7.48 -6.96 9.26
CA LEU A 103 -8.00 -8.03 8.40
C LEU A 103 -9.45 -7.78 8.00
N VAL A 104 -10.33 -7.41 8.94
CA VAL A 104 -11.74 -7.10 8.65
C VAL A 104 -11.83 -5.91 7.68
N ALA A 105 -11.16 -4.81 7.99
CA ALA A 105 -11.17 -3.62 7.13
C ALA A 105 -10.61 -3.93 5.74
N SER A 106 -9.51 -4.67 5.64
CA SER A 106 -8.89 -5.01 4.37
C SER A 106 -9.75 -5.95 3.54
N VAL A 107 -10.35 -6.98 4.13
CA VAL A 107 -11.24 -7.90 3.41
C VAL A 107 -12.45 -7.14 2.85
N ILE A 108 -13.09 -6.30 3.66
CA ILE A 108 -14.23 -5.49 3.21
C ILE A 108 -13.78 -4.53 2.09
N ALA A 109 -12.66 -3.84 2.26
CA ALA A 109 -12.13 -2.93 1.25
C ALA A 109 -11.76 -3.64 -0.06
N VAL A 110 -11.24 -4.87 -0.01
CA VAL A 110 -11.00 -5.70 -1.22
C VAL A 110 -12.32 -6.11 -1.88
N VAL A 111 -13.29 -6.56 -1.10
CA VAL A 111 -14.62 -6.96 -1.59
C VAL A 111 -15.33 -5.78 -2.27
N LEU A 112 -15.12 -4.55 -1.82
CA LEU A 112 -15.67 -3.34 -2.46
C LEU A 112 -14.83 -2.86 -3.64
N SER A 113 -13.50 -2.88 -3.51
CA SER A 113 -12.61 -2.29 -4.51
C SER A 113 -12.53 -3.10 -5.81
N VAL A 114 -12.59 -4.44 -5.74
CA VAL A 114 -12.52 -5.27 -6.95
C VAL A 114 -13.74 -5.06 -7.86
N PRO A 115 -15.00 -5.14 -7.38
CA PRO A 115 -16.17 -4.83 -8.20
C PRO A 115 -16.17 -3.40 -8.75
N LEU A 116 -15.81 -2.41 -7.94
CA LEU A 116 -15.70 -1.01 -8.39
C LEU A 116 -14.62 -0.85 -9.47
N GLY A 117 -13.50 -1.55 -9.33
CA GLY A 117 -12.43 -1.58 -10.34
C GLY A 117 -12.85 -2.25 -11.64
N ILE A 118 -13.61 -3.35 -11.56
CA ILE A 118 -14.22 -4.00 -12.73
C ILE A 118 -15.20 -3.06 -13.43
N LEU A 119 -16.04 -2.36 -12.66
CA LEU A 119 -17.00 -1.40 -13.20
C LEU A 119 -16.30 -0.23 -13.92
N ALA A 120 -15.27 0.35 -13.28
CA ALA A 120 -14.44 1.39 -13.89
C ALA A 120 -13.67 0.88 -15.13
N ALA A 121 -13.23 -0.38 -15.14
CA ALA A 121 -12.56 -0.97 -16.28
C ALA A 121 -13.50 -1.04 -17.50
N ARG A 122 -14.76 -1.43 -17.27
CA ARG A 122 -15.74 -1.68 -18.32
C ARG A 122 -16.47 -0.43 -18.83
N SER A 123 -16.56 0.63 -18.04
CA SER A 123 -17.26 1.85 -18.42
C SER A 123 -16.35 3.07 -18.29
N LYS A 124 -16.15 3.78 -19.42
CA LYS A 124 -15.42 5.06 -19.43
C LYS A 124 -16.09 6.08 -18.52
N LEU A 125 -17.42 6.17 -18.56
CA LEU A 125 -18.20 7.07 -17.71
C LEU A 125 -18.03 6.72 -16.22
N ALA A 126 -18.12 5.44 -15.86
CA ALA A 126 -17.92 5.02 -14.48
C ALA A 126 -16.50 5.36 -13.99
N SER A 127 -15.47 5.13 -14.81
CA SER A 127 -14.09 5.49 -14.47
C SER A 127 -13.90 7.00 -14.26
N THR A 128 -14.49 7.84 -15.14
CA THR A 128 -14.42 9.30 -15.02
C THR A 128 -15.08 9.83 -13.74
N ILE A 129 -16.11 9.16 -13.24
CA ILE A 129 -16.80 9.54 -11.99
C ILE A 129 -16.10 8.97 -10.76
N ILE A 130 -15.71 7.68 -10.79
CA ILE A 130 -15.12 6.98 -9.66
C ILE A 130 -13.76 7.57 -9.30
N LYS A 131 -12.89 7.87 -10.28
CA LYS A 131 -11.52 8.35 -10.03
C LYS A 131 -11.45 9.59 -9.14
N PRO A 132 -12.16 10.70 -9.44
CA PRO A 132 -12.16 11.88 -8.57
C PRO A 132 -12.66 11.59 -7.16
N VAL A 133 -13.66 10.71 -7.00
CA VAL A 133 -14.18 10.33 -5.68
C VAL A 133 -13.10 9.59 -4.89
N LEU A 134 -12.38 8.66 -5.52
CA LEU A 134 -11.26 7.96 -4.87
C LEU A 134 -10.09 8.88 -4.55
N ASP A 135 -9.75 9.78 -5.46
CA ASP A 135 -8.70 10.77 -5.24
C ASP A 135 -9.06 11.68 -4.06
N PHE A 136 -10.32 12.08 -3.95
CA PHE A 136 -10.84 12.81 -2.79
C PHE A 136 -10.77 11.97 -1.51
N MET A 137 -11.22 10.71 -1.55
CA MET A 137 -11.18 9.76 -0.43
C MET A 137 -9.75 9.52 0.12
N GLN A 138 -8.74 9.59 -0.75
CA GLN A 138 -7.35 9.34 -0.38
C GLN A 138 -6.59 10.62 0.02
N THR A 139 -7.04 11.79 -0.43
CA THR A 139 -6.34 13.07 -0.19
C THR A 139 -6.88 13.85 0.99
N MET A 140 -8.14 13.67 1.41
CA MET A 140 -8.56 14.35 2.63
C MET A 140 -7.88 13.74 3.86
N PRO A 141 -7.57 14.57 4.87
CA PRO A 141 -7.05 14.07 6.12
C PRO A 141 -8.01 13.08 6.78
N ALA A 142 -7.47 11.96 7.24
CA ALA A 142 -8.20 10.90 7.93
C ALA A 142 -9.17 11.40 9.02
N PHE A 143 -8.74 12.38 9.83
CA PHE A 143 -9.54 12.98 10.90
C PHE A 143 -10.85 13.63 10.43
N VAL A 144 -10.88 14.11 9.19
CA VAL A 144 -12.10 14.71 8.61
C VAL A 144 -13.17 13.65 8.42
N TYR A 145 -12.80 12.42 8.02
CA TYR A 145 -13.73 11.30 7.89
C TYR A 145 -14.20 10.75 9.23
N LEU A 146 -13.39 10.88 10.27
CA LEU A 146 -13.70 10.34 11.58
C LEU A 146 -14.88 11.05 12.24
N ILE A 147 -15.08 12.35 12.01
CA ILE A 147 -16.20 13.10 12.59
C ILE A 147 -17.56 12.50 12.20
N PRO A 148 -17.92 12.39 10.90
CA PRO A 148 -19.19 11.78 10.52
C PRO A 148 -19.23 10.28 10.87
N ALA A 149 -18.10 9.55 10.79
CA ALA A 149 -18.07 8.15 11.19
C ALA A 149 -18.39 7.96 12.68
N LEU A 150 -17.91 8.84 13.56
CA LEU A 150 -18.20 8.80 14.99
C LEU A 150 -19.66 9.13 15.30
N ILE A 151 -20.27 10.07 14.55
CA ILE A 151 -21.69 10.38 14.69
C ILE A 151 -22.54 9.16 14.31
N LEU A 152 -22.22 8.51 13.19
CA LEU A 152 -22.98 7.38 12.65
C LEU A 152 -22.77 6.08 13.42
N PHE A 153 -21.54 5.77 13.81
CA PHE A 153 -21.17 4.45 14.37
C PHE A 153 -20.85 4.46 15.86
N ARG A 154 -20.80 5.66 16.48
CA ARG A 154 -20.35 5.89 17.87
C ARG A 154 -18.88 5.52 18.07
N VAL A 155 -18.32 5.92 19.21
CA VAL A 155 -16.93 5.59 19.59
C VAL A 155 -16.73 4.07 19.64
N GLY A 156 -15.62 3.58 19.09
CA GLY A 156 -15.27 2.16 19.07
C GLY A 156 -14.47 1.73 17.84
N VAL A 157 -14.47 0.42 17.57
CA VAL A 157 -13.73 -0.20 16.46
C VAL A 157 -14.31 0.10 15.08
N VAL A 158 -15.64 0.23 14.98
CA VAL A 158 -16.34 0.38 13.69
C VAL A 158 -15.96 1.67 12.94
N PRO A 159 -15.93 2.87 13.57
CA PRO A 159 -15.40 4.06 12.91
C PRO A 159 -13.98 3.88 12.37
N GLY A 160 -13.13 3.19 13.11
CA GLY A 160 -11.76 2.86 12.69
C GLY A 160 -11.74 1.98 11.44
N ILE A 161 -12.56 0.92 11.41
CA ILE A 161 -12.74 0.05 10.24
C ILE A 161 -13.22 0.86 9.03
N VAL A 162 -14.25 1.70 9.20
CA VAL A 162 -14.84 2.49 8.11
C VAL A 162 -13.83 3.49 7.54
N ALA A 163 -13.13 4.24 8.39
CA ALA A 163 -12.12 5.19 7.96
C ALA A 163 -10.96 4.48 7.21
N THR A 164 -10.59 3.30 7.70
CA THR A 164 -9.59 2.45 7.04
C THR A 164 -10.04 1.99 5.65
N ILE A 165 -11.28 1.53 5.52
CA ILE A 165 -11.86 1.13 4.22
C ILE A 165 -11.83 2.30 3.25
N ILE A 166 -12.32 3.48 3.67
CA ILE A 166 -12.39 4.68 2.82
C ILE A 166 -10.99 5.02 2.29
N PHE A 167 -9.99 5.03 3.17
CA PHE A 167 -8.63 5.39 2.80
C PHE A 167 -7.93 4.34 1.92
N ALA A 168 -8.13 3.05 2.22
CA ALA A 168 -7.44 1.95 1.57
C ALA A 168 -8.08 1.51 0.23
N LEU A 169 -9.34 1.89 -0.05
CA LEU A 169 -10.10 1.41 -1.22
C LEU A 169 -9.53 1.90 -2.56
N ALA A 170 -8.99 3.13 -2.60
CA ALA A 170 -8.50 3.77 -3.82
C ALA A 170 -7.47 2.95 -4.64
N PRO A 171 -6.35 2.47 -4.08
CA PRO A 171 -5.39 1.66 -4.84
C PRO A 171 -5.97 0.33 -5.31
N GLY A 172 -6.85 -0.31 -4.52
CA GLY A 172 -7.51 -1.56 -4.89
C GLY A 172 -8.34 -1.41 -6.16
N VAL A 173 -9.13 -0.33 -6.25
CA VAL A 173 -9.94 -0.02 -7.43
C VAL A 173 -9.05 0.28 -8.62
N ARG A 174 -8.04 1.14 -8.43
CA ARG A 174 -7.16 1.60 -9.51
C ARG A 174 -6.34 0.48 -10.12
N LEU A 175 -5.75 -0.39 -9.29
CA LEU A 175 -4.95 -1.52 -9.77
C LEU A 175 -5.80 -2.62 -10.38
N THR A 176 -7.06 -2.76 -9.94
CA THR A 176 -8.03 -3.64 -10.62
C THR A 176 -8.43 -3.07 -11.99
N GLU A 177 -8.74 -1.77 -12.07
CA GLU A 177 -9.07 -1.11 -13.34
C GLU A 177 -7.92 -1.24 -14.35
N LEU A 178 -6.70 -0.90 -13.91
CA LEU A 178 -5.49 -0.98 -14.72
C LEU A 178 -5.22 -2.42 -15.17
N GLY A 179 -5.37 -3.38 -14.27
CA GLY A 179 -5.14 -4.80 -14.58
C GLY A 179 -6.06 -5.31 -15.68
N ILE A 180 -7.35 -4.97 -15.63
CA ILE A 180 -8.34 -5.43 -16.61
C ILE A 180 -8.18 -4.71 -17.94
N ARG A 181 -7.91 -3.40 -17.92
CA ARG A 181 -7.67 -2.61 -19.16
C ARG A 181 -6.32 -2.91 -19.81
N GLY A 182 -5.35 -3.37 -19.03
CA GLY A 182 -4.03 -3.75 -19.52
C GLY A 182 -3.95 -5.14 -20.14
N VAL A 183 -5.06 -5.89 -20.21
CA VAL A 183 -5.13 -7.16 -20.93
C VAL A 183 -5.07 -6.90 -22.43
N ASP A 184 -4.20 -7.63 -23.12
CA ASP A 184 -4.00 -7.53 -24.57
C ASP A 184 -5.32 -7.65 -25.34
N SER A 185 -5.58 -6.66 -26.21
CA SER A 185 -6.77 -6.60 -27.04
C SER A 185 -6.86 -7.78 -28.00
N GLU A 186 -5.73 -8.31 -28.50
CA GLU A 186 -5.74 -9.46 -29.42
C GLU A 186 -6.35 -10.70 -28.77
N VAL A 187 -6.04 -10.93 -27.48
CA VAL A 187 -6.59 -12.06 -26.71
C VAL A 187 -8.09 -11.88 -26.46
N VAL A 188 -8.52 -10.63 -26.24
CA VAL A 188 -9.94 -10.28 -26.05
C VAL A 188 -10.72 -10.44 -27.36
N GLU A 189 -10.18 -9.95 -28.48
CA GLU A 189 -10.77 -10.05 -29.82
C GLU A 189 -10.83 -11.49 -30.30
N ALA A 190 -9.81 -12.30 -30.01
CA ALA A 190 -9.86 -13.75 -30.26
C ALA A 190 -11.03 -14.40 -29.51
N GLY A 191 -11.22 -14.07 -28.22
CA GLY A 191 -12.37 -14.53 -27.45
C GLY A 191 -13.72 -14.15 -28.08
N GLN A 192 -13.82 -12.93 -28.61
CA GLN A 192 -15.03 -12.46 -29.33
C GLN A 192 -15.23 -13.22 -30.64
N ALA A 193 -14.18 -13.46 -31.41
CA ALA A 193 -14.22 -14.24 -32.66
C ALA A 193 -14.67 -15.68 -32.44
N PHE A 194 -14.33 -16.28 -31.29
CA PHE A 194 -14.84 -17.60 -30.87
C PHE A 194 -16.25 -17.56 -30.23
N GLY A 195 -16.95 -16.42 -30.27
CA GLY A 195 -18.32 -16.28 -29.80
C GLY A 195 -18.47 -16.23 -28.26
N ALA A 196 -17.41 -15.88 -27.53
CA ALA A 196 -17.51 -15.69 -26.08
C ALA A 196 -18.28 -14.40 -25.75
N SER A 197 -19.26 -14.50 -24.85
CA SER A 197 -19.98 -13.32 -24.36
C SER A 197 -19.07 -12.39 -23.54
N PRO A 198 -19.37 -11.09 -23.42
CA PRO A 198 -18.55 -10.15 -22.65
C PRO A 198 -18.29 -10.59 -21.20
N PHE A 199 -19.28 -11.23 -20.57
CA PHE A 199 -19.12 -11.79 -19.22
C PHE A 199 -18.19 -13.00 -19.20
N ARG A 200 -18.25 -13.86 -20.24
CA ARG A 200 -17.34 -15.00 -20.39
C ARG A 200 -15.90 -14.53 -20.61
N ILE A 201 -15.71 -13.52 -21.47
CA ILE A 201 -14.40 -12.87 -21.70
C ILE A 201 -13.86 -12.29 -20.40
N LEU A 202 -14.66 -11.53 -19.66
CA LEU A 202 -14.24 -10.96 -18.38
C LEU A 202 -13.79 -12.06 -17.41
N ARG A 203 -14.63 -13.09 -17.20
CA ARG A 203 -14.38 -14.12 -16.19
C ARG A 203 -13.25 -15.08 -16.56
N GLN A 204 -13.11 -15.44 -17.82
CA GLN A 204 -12.20 -16.50 -18.26
C GLN A 204 -10.92 -15.98 -18.90
N ILE A 205 -10.89 -14.74 -19.38
CA ILE A 205 -9.72 -14.14 -20.02
C ILE A 205 -9.18 -12.99 -19.18
N GLN A 206 -9.99 -11.95 -18.97
CA GLN A 206 -9.48 -10.71 -18.36
C GLN A 206 -9.13 -10.88 -16.88
N LEU A 207 -10.02 -11.44 -16.05
CA LEU A 207 -9.77 -11.62 -14.61
C LEU A 207 -8.55 -12.51 -14.32
N PRO A 208 -8.36 -13.68 -14.98
CA PRO A 208 -7.15 -14.47 -14.79
C PRO A 208 -5.86 -13.76 -15.18
N LEU A 209 -5.86 -12.99 -16.27
CA LEU A 209 -4.70 -12.23 -16.75
C LEU A 209 -4.43 -10.97 -15.91
N ALA A 210 -5.47 -10.33 -15.39
CA ALA A 210 -5.40 -9.16 -14.52
C ALA A 210 -5.06 -9.50 -13.06
N LEU A 211 -5.16 -10.78 -12.67
CA LEU A 211 -4.97 -11.24 -11.29
C LEU A 211 -3.69 -10.71 -10.62
N PRO A 212 -2.50 -10.67 -11.27
CA PRO A 212 -1.30 -10.11 -10.64
C PRO A 212 -1.46 -8.64 -10.25
N SER A 213 -2.12 -7.84 -11.08
CA SER A 213 -2.40 -6.43 -10.79
C SER A 213 -3.46 -6.27 -9.69
N ILE A 214 -4.51 -7.09 -9.72
CA ILE A 214 -5.53 -7.12 -8.66
C ILE A 214 -4.88 -7.47 -7.31
N MET A 215 -4.00 -8.48 -7.28
CA MET A 215 -3.27 -8.88 -6.07
C MET A 215 -2.28 -7.82 -5.59
N ALA A 216 -1.67 -7.05 -6.50
CA ALA A 216 -0.91 -5.87 -6.12
C ALA A 216 -1.81 -4.82 -5.45
N GLY A 217 -3.03 -4.64 -5.96
CA GLY A 217 -4.08 -3.82 -5.35
C GLY A 217 -4.44 -4.27 -3.94
N VAL A 218 -4.73 -5.57 -3.76
CA VAL A 218 -4.98 -6.18 -2.45
C VAL A 218 -3.85 -5.93 -1.47
N ASN A 219 -2.59 -6.07 -1.93
CA ASN A 219 -1.43 -5.75 -1.10
C ASN A 219 -1.41 -4.30 -0.66
N GLN A 220 -1.71 -3.35 -1.55
CA GLN A 220 -1.79 -1.93 -1.18
C GLN A 220 -2.93 -1.64 -0.22
N VAL A 221 -4.09 -2.30 -0.38
CA VAL A 221 -5.20 -2.17 0.59
C VAL A 221 -4.72 -2.58 1.98
N ILE A 222 -4.10 -3.75 2.12
CA ILE A 222 -3.62 -4.26 3.42
C ILE A 222 -2.54 -3.35 4.01
N MET A 223 -1.59 -2.89 3.20
CA MET A 223 -0.51 -2.01 3.66
C MET A 223 -1.03 -0.64 4.11
N LEU A 224 -1.99 -0.06 3.39
CA LEU A 224 -2.62 1.20 3.82
C LEU A 224 -3.51 1.00 5.04
N SER A 225 -4.15 -0.16 5.19
CA SER A 225 -4.92 -0.47 6.39
C SER A 225 -4.07 -0.45 7.65
N LEU A 226 -2.83 -0.95 7.57
CA LEU A 226 -1.87 -0.89 8.68
C LEU A 226 -1.46 0.54 9.03
N SER A 227 -1.28 1.40 8.04
CA SER A 227 -0.98 2.82 8.26
C SER A 227 -2.10 3.55 9.02
N MET A 228 -3.33 3.02 8.95
CA MET A 228 -4.50 3.60 9.62
C MET A 228 -4.69 3.13 11.07
N VAL A 229 -3.89 2.17 11.55
CA VAL A 229 -4.03 1.58 12.90
C VAL A 229 -3.98 2.62 14.01
N VAL A 230 -3.03 3.56 13.94
CA VAL A 230 -2.90 4.65 14.94
C VAL A 230 -4.16 5.52 14.95
N ILE A 231 -4.74 5.75 13.78
CA ILE A 231 -5.93 6.59 13.63
C ILE A 231 -7.18 5.89 14.15
N ALA A 232 -7.32 4.59 13.89
CA ALA A 232 -8.36 3.78 14.51
C ALA A 232 -8.23 3.76 16.04
N GLY A 233 -7.01 3.65 16.58
CA GLY A 233 -6.74 3.70 18.02
C GLY A 233 -7.22 5.00 18.69
N MET A 234 -7.03 6.15 18.03
CA MET A 234 -7.49 7.45 18.54
C MET A 234 -9.00 7.57 18.71
N VAL A 235 -9.79 6.78 17.97
CA VAL A 235 -11.27 6.83 18.00
C VAL A 235 -11.90 5.70 18.81
N GLY A 236 -11.10 5.06 19.66
CA GLY A 236 -11.57 4.05 20.61
C GLY A 236 -11.56 2.63 20.06
N ALA A 237 -10.82 2.35 18.98
CA ALA A 237 -10.63 0.97 18.53
C ALA A 237 -9.67 0.16 19.43
N GLY A 238 -8.85 0.82 20.25
CA GLY A 238 -7.88 0.15 21.12
C GLY A 238 -6.68 -0.42 20.36
N GLY A 239 -6.21 -1.59 20.79
CA GLY A 239 -5.08 -2.31 20.22
C GLY A 239 -3.76 -1.52 20.24
N LEU A 240 -2.81 -1.94 19.41
CA LEU A 240 -1.49 -1.31 19.27
C LEU A 240 -1.60 0.17 18.87
N GLY A 241 -2.61 0.53 18.07
CA GLY A 241 -2.86 1.92 17.70
C GLY A 241 -3.19 2.78 18.92
N GLY A 242 -4.01 2.27 19.83
CA GLY A 242 -4.32 2.92 21.10
C GLY A 242 -3.09 3.11 21.98
N ASP A 243 -2.25 2.07 22.10
CA ASP A 243 -1.02 2.15 22.90
C ASP A 243 0.01 3.13 22.32
N VAL A 244 0.15 3.17 20.98
CA VAL A 244 0.98 4.19 20.31
C VAL A 244 0.48 5.59 20.65
N VAL A 245 -0.83 5.84 20.56
CA VAL A 245 -1.42 7.14 20.90
C VAL A 245 -1.22 7.48 22.38
N ALA A 246 -1.44 6.51 23.28
CA ALA A 246 -1.24 6.69 24.71
C ALA A 246 0.22 7.03 25.04
N SER A 247 1.17 6.35 24.38
CA SER A 247 2.61 6.60 24.53
C SER A 247 3.00 8.01 24.10
N LEU A 248 2.41 8.52 23.01
CA LEU A 248 2.65 9.89 22.55
C LEU A 248 2.07 10.93 23.52
N ASN A 249 0.85 10.71 24.00
CA ASN A 249 0.18 11.63 24.92
C ASN A 249 0.86 11.71 26.29
N ARG A 250 1.49 10.62 26.73
CA ARG A 250 2.19 10.52 28.03
C ARG A 250 3.70 10.68 27.92
N ILE A 251 4.24 10.75 26.70
CA ILE A 251 5.69 10.72 26.42
C ILE A 251 6.34 9.47 27.06
N ASP A 252 5.71 8.31 26.88
CA ASP A 252 6.18 7.02 27.39
C ASP A 252 6.95 6.26 26.30
N ILE A 253 8.28 6.37 26.36
CA ILE A 253 9.17 5.74 25.37
C ILE A 253 9.10 4.21 25.45
N ARG A 254 8.87 3.63 26.64
CA ARG A 254 8.82 2.17 26.82
C ARG A 254 7.60 1.61 26.09
N LEU A 255 6.42 2.14 26.42
CA LEU A 255 5.17 1.71 25.78
C LEU A 255 5.22 1.94 24.26
N GLY A 256 5.72 3.10 23.84
CA GLY A 256 5.84 3.43 22.41
C GLY A 256 6.76 2.48 21.65
N ALA A 257 7.87 2.05 22.26
CA ALA A 257 8.79 1.09 21.66
C ALA A 257 8.18 -0.32 21.57
N GLU A 258 7.54 -0.80 22.65
CA GLU A 258 6.90 -2.13 22.71
C GLU A 258 5.71 -2.23 21.75
N ALA A 259 4.85 -1.20 21.69
CA ALA A 259 3.75 -1.15 20.72
C ALA A 259 4.27 -0.98 19.29
N GLY A 260 5.25 -0.10 19.08
CA GLY A 260 5.84 0.18 17.76
C GLY A 260 6.50 -1.04 17.13
N ILE A 261 7.32 -1.79 17.88
CA ILE A 261 7.95 -3.01 17.35
C ILE A 261 6.89 -4.07 17.02
N SER A 262 5.83 -4.15 17.81
CA SER A 262 4.72 -5.06 17.58
C SER A 262 3.95 -4.72 16.29
N VAL A 263 3.70 -3.44 16.03
CA VAL A 263 3.09 -2.98 14.76
C VAL A 263 3.97 -3.37 13.57
N VAL A 264 5.29 -3.16 13.67
CA VAL A 264 6.23 -3.52 12.59
C VAL A 264 6.22 -5.03 12.33
N ILE A 265 6.19 -5.86 13.36
CA ILE A 265 6.14 -7.32 13.22
C ILE A 265 4.86 -7.76 12.52
N ILE A 266 3.70 -7.23 12.92
CA ILE A 266 2.41 -7.50 12.27
C ILE A 266 2.45 -7.04 10.80
N ALA A 267 3.00 -5.86 10.54
CA ALA A 267 3.12 -5.32 9.18
C ALA A 267 4.00 -6.19 8.28
N VAL A 268 5.16 -6.63 8.78
CA VAL A 268 6.04 -7.55 8.06
C VAL A 268 5.34 -8.89 7.82
N PHE A 269 4.63 -9.43 8.80
CA PHE A 269 3.88 -10.67 8.64
C PHE A 269 2.84 -10.57 7.53
N LEU A 270 2.01 -9.51 7.55
CA LEU A 270 0.96 -9.28 6.56
C LEU A 270 1.51 -8.99 5.15
N ASP A 271 2.55 -8.17 5.00
CA ASP A 271 3.23 -7.93 3.72
C ASP A 271 3.71 -9.25 3.11
N ARG A 272 4.39 -10.07 3.94
CA ARG A 272 5.01 -11.32 3.48
C ARG A 272 3.97 -12.36 3.10
N MET A 273 2.87 -12.47 3.86
CA MET A 273 1.76 -13.37 3.55
C MET A 273 1.05 -12.95 2.26
N THR A 274 0.79 -11.66 2.09
CA THR A 274 0.05 -11.16 0.93
C THR A 274 0.89 -11.25 -0.34
N ALA A 275 2.19 -10.93 -0.27
CA ALA A 275 3.12 -11.07 -1.38
C ALA A 275 3.21 -12.52 -1.91
N ALA A 276 3.05 -13.53 -1.03
CA ALA A 276 3.06 -14.93 -1.43
C ALA A 276 1.84 -15.31 -2.29
N LEU A 277 0.68 -14.69 -2.07
CA LEU A 277 -0.55 -14.95 -2.84
C LEU A 277 -0.47 -14.39 -4.28
N GLY A 278 0.24 -13.27 -4.48
CA GLY A 278 0.38 -12.63 -5.79
C GLY A 278 1.41 -13.30 -6.72
N GLN A 279 2.37 -14.04 -6.19
CA GLN A 279 3.44 -14.66 -6.96
C GLN A 279 3.06 -16.08 -7.40
N LYS A 280 2.22 -16.22 -8.45
CA LYS A 280 2.18 -17.48 -9.19
C LYS A 280 3.59 -17.73 -9.73
N ARG A 281 4.23 -18.81 -9.28
CA ARG A 281 5.56 -19.28 -9.73
C ARG A 281 5.63 -19.21 -11.25
N ARG A 282 6.23 -18.14 -11.78
CA ARG A 282 6.59 -18.04 -13.19
C ARG A 282 7.72 -19.04 -13.38
N LYS A 283 7.38 -20.31 -13.59
CA LYS A 283 8.33 -21.32 -14.08
C LYS A 283 8.81 -20.77 -15.42
N ARG A 284 9.96 -20.09 -15.42
CA ARG A 284 10.66 -19.73 -16.66
C ARG A 284 10.81 -21.04 -17.44
N PRO A 285 10.29 -21.15 -18.68
CA PRO A 285 10.65 -22.25 -19.54
C PRO A 285 12.17 -22.15 -19.71
N ARG A 286 12.89 -23.16 -19.22
CA ARG A 286 14.31 -23.29 -19.47
C ARG A 286 14.43 -23.58 -20.96
N VAL A 287 14.55 -22.54 -21.77
CA VAL A 287 14.82 -22.68 -23.21
C VAL A 287 16.13 -23.46 -23.29
N ALA A 288 16.03 -24.71 -23.69
CA ALA A 288 17.18 -25.53 -24.02
C ALA A 288 17.88 -24.80 -25.18
N GLN A 289 19.03 -24.20 -24.90
CA GLN A 289 19.96 -23.79 -25.93
C GLN A 289 20.43 -25.08 -26.60
N THR A 290 19.75 -25.47 -27.68
CA THR A 290 20.26 -26.46 -28.61
C THR A 290 21.50 -25.85 -29.23
N SER A 291 22.65 -26.18 -28.64
CA SER A 291 23.96 -25.95 -29.21
C SER A 291 23.95 -26.50 -30.64
N ARG A 292 23.96 -25.60 -31.62
CA ARG A 292 24.34 -25.93 -33.00
C ARG A 292 25.80 -26.34 -32.95
N ALA A 293 26.03 -27.64 -32.75
CA ALA A 293 27.31 -28.25 -33.00
C ALA A 293 27.64 -28.06 -34.48
N SER A 294 28.86 -27.59 -34.69
CA SER A 294 29.52 -27.29 -35.94
C SER A 294 29.28 -28.35 -37.02
N THR A 295 28.79 -27.88 -38.17
CA THR A 295 29.06 -28.49 -39.46
C THR A 295 30.57 -28.50 -39.70
N ALA A 296 31.21 -29.63 -39.43
CA ALA A 296 32.53 -29.96 -39.93
C ALA A 296 32.38 -31.28 -40.68
N GLU A 297 32.34 -31.23 -42.01
CA GLU A 297 33.10 -32.10 -42.92
C GLU A 297 32.60 -32.01 -44.37
N SER A 298 33.57 -32.13 -45.28
CA SER A 298 33.48 -32.28 -46.74
C SER A 298 33.38 -31.00 -47.60
N THR A 299 34.55 -30.43 -47.88
CA THR A 299 35.10 -30.15 -49.23
C THR A 299 36.43 -29.43 -48.99
N GLY A 300 37.59 -29.95 -49.37
CA GLY A 300 37.92 -30.52 -50.66
C GLY A 300 39.03 -29.63 -51.23
N SER A 301 40.26 -30.09 -51.04
CA SER A 301 41.52 -29.56 -51.58
C SER A 301 41.37 -29.01 -53.01
N ASP A 302 41.85 -27.79 -53.26
CA ASP A 302 42.76 -27.55 -54.36
C ASP A 302 43.55 -26.26 -54.17
N ALA A 303 44.84 -26.37 -54.48
CA ALA A 303 45.88 -25.40 -54.21
C ALA A 303 46.18 -24.53 -55.45
N ALA A 304 46.76 -23.36 -55.14
CA ALA A 304 47.69 -22.58 -55.95
C ALA A 304 47.16 -21.86 -57.21
N ALA A 305 47.16 -20.53 -57.15
CA ALA A 305 48.13 -19.65 -57.83
C ALA A 305 47.51 -18.29 -58.21
N GLY A 306 48.27 -17.21 -57.98
CA GLY A 306 48.31 -16.11 -58.95
C GLY A 306 47.65 -14.78 -58.58
N THR A 307 48.47 -13.91 -57.96
CA THR A 307 48.79 -12.54 -58.42
C THR A 307 47.77 -11.38 -58.37
N SER A 308 48.31 -10.23 -57.96
CA SER A 308 47.92 -8.84 -58.30
C SER A 308 46.75 -8.24 -57.51
N ALA A 309 46.99 -7.42 -56.48
CA ALA A 309 47.42 -6.02 -56.49
C ALA A 309 46.30 -4.98 -56.73
N VAL A 310 46.39 -3.90 -55.94
CA VAL A 310 45.81 -2.56 -56.11
C VAL A 310 44.37 -2.32 -55.62
N GLY A 311 44.26 -1.55 -54.53
CA GLY A 311 43.64 -0.21 -54.65
C GLY A 311 42.30 0.07 -53.95
N LYS A 312 42.42 0.84 -52.86
CA LYS A 312 41.53 1.91 -52.37
C LYS A 312 40.22 1.59 -51.61
N SER A 313 40.27 2.04 -50.35
CA SER A 313 39.41 3.07 -49.75
C SER A 313 38.07 2.62 -49.16
N ALA A 314 38.04 2.57 -47.82
CA ALA A 314 36.88 3.02 -47.05
C ALA A 314 37.34 3.58 -45.70
N ALA A 315 36.60 4.60 -45.26
CA ALA A 315 36.87 5.48 -44.15
C ALA A 315 36.53 4.87 -42.78
N MET A 316 36.98 5.60 -41.74
CA MET A 316 36.24 6.00 -40.54
C MET A 316 36.82 5.49 -39.20
N SER A 317 37.21 6.50 -38.41
CA SER A 317 37.69 6.63 -37.02
C SER A 317 36.86 5.92 -35.91
N PRO A 318 37.21 5.99 -34.59
CA PRO A 318 38.35 6.67 -33.95
C PRO A 318 39.08 5.95 -32.77
N ALA A 319 40.14 6.64 -32.34
CA ALA A 319 40.88 6.73 -31.06
C ALA A 319 40.37 5.94 -29.83
N LYS A 320 41.24 5.24 -29.08
CA LYS A 320 42.39 5.65 -28.23
C LYS A 320 42.02 6.46 -26.98
N ALA A 321 42.41 5.88 -25.86
CA ALA A 321 42.15 6.27 -24.49
C ALA A 321 43.18 7.27 -23.93
N ALA A 322 42.76 7.87 -22.81
CA ALA A 322 43.53 8.18 -21.60
C ALA A 322 44.24 9.55 -21.44
N PHE A 323 44.27 9.94 -20.15
CA PHE A 323 44.96 11.04 -19.45
C PHE A 323 44.25 12.40 -19.47
N ASP A 324 43.71 12.94 -18.37
CA ASP A 324 44.25 13.31 -17.03
C ASP A 324 45.04 14.63 -17.01
N GLY A 325 44.73 15.47 -16.02
CA GLY A 325 45.60 16.54 -15.51
C GLY A 325 45.24 18.00 -15.82
N GLY A 326 44.65 18.67 -14.81
CA GLY A 326 44.78 20.08 -14.35
C GLY A 326 45.21 21.23 -15.29
N THR A 327 44.76 22.46 -15.10
CA THR A 327 45.04 23.30 -13.91
C THR A 327 44.45 24.72 -14.10
N SER A 328 44.14 25.39 -12.97
CA SER A 328 44.28 26.85 -12.70
C SER A 328 43.41 27.85 -13.52
N GLU A 329 42.91 28.99 -13.01
CA GLU A 329 43.23 29.82 -11.83
C GLU A 329 42.19 30.96 -11.69
N SER A 330 42.11 31.53 -10.48
CA SER A 330 41.84 32.97 -10.16
C SER A 330 40.42 33.56 -10.41
N GLY A 331 39.77 34.28 -9.47
CA GLY A 331 40.18 34.79 -8.16
C GLY A 331 39.40 36.07 -7.76
N SER A 332 39.33 36.31 -6.43
CA SER A 332 39.05 37.57 -5.68
C SER A 332 37.60 38.09 -5.56
N GLY A 333 37.12 38.62 -4.42
CA GLY A 333 37.68 38.90 -3.08
C GLY A 333 36.55 39.37 -2.12
N THR A 334 36.52 38.96 -0.84
CA THR A 334 37.02 39.65 0.40
C THR A 334 36.12 40.83 0.86
N ASN A 335 35.53 40.91 2.07
CA ASN A 335 36.11 41.23 3.42
C ASN A 335 34.93 41.20 4.45
N ALA A 336 34.90 40.57 5.63
CA ALA A 336 35.61 40.71 6.94
C ALA A 336 35.29 41.97 7.80
N GLY A 337 35.01 41.73 9.10
CA GLY A 337 34.91 42.68 10.24
C GLY A 337 33.63 42.44 11.08
N ALA A 338 33.58 41.82 12.27
CA ALA A 338 34.30 41.92 13.56
C ALA A 338 33.92 43.14 14.43
N GLY A 339 33.30 42.88 15.60
CA GLY A 339 33.61 43.58 16.87
C GLY A 339 32.60 44.60 17.47
N GLU A 340 32.25 44.37 18.74
CA GLU A 340 31.80 45.32 19.80
C GLU A 340 30.38 45.92 19.73
N GLY A 341 29.58 46.06 20.81
CA GLY A 341 29.78 45.76 22.22
C GLY A 341 28.51 46.06 23.07
N ARG A 342 28.36 45.31 24.15
CA ARG A 342 27.97 45.73 25.53
C ARG A 342 26.95 46.88 25.74
N ARG A 343 25.79 46.56 26.36
CA ARG A 343 25.32 46.97 27.72
C ARG A 343 23.80 47.15 27.81
N GLY A 344 23.22 46.53 28.84
CA GLY A 344 22.21 47.16 29.71
C GLY A 344 20.74 46.84 29.39
N GLN A 345 20.14 45.94 30.17
CA GLN A 345 19.22 46.33 31.25
C GLN A 345 18.75 45.09 32.03
N GLU A 346 19.22 45.00 33.27
CA GLU A 346 18.54 44.32 34.38
C GLU A 346 17.29 45.11 34.79
N ALA A 347 16.39 44.38 35.48
CA ALA A 347 15.49 44.85 36.54
C ALA A 347 14.17 45.54 36.18
N ALA A 348 13.07 44.79 36.35
CA ALA A 348 11.93 45.11 37.24
C ALA A 348 10.97 43.89 37.22
N ALA A 349 10.93 43.04 38.25
CA ALA A 349 10.18 43.22 39.49
C ALA A 349 8.69 43.52 39.27
N ARG A 350 7.86 42.48 39.18
CA ARG A 350 6.63 42.25 39.97
C ARG A 350 5.99 40.91 39.59
#